data_AF-X1T6V5-F1
#
_entry.id   AF-X1T6V5-F1
#
_cell.length_a   1.000
_cell.length_b   1.000
_cell.length_c   1.000
_cell.angle_alpha   90.00
_cell.angle_beta   90.00
_cell.angle_gamma   90.00
#
_symmetry.space_group_name_H-M   'P 1'
#
loop_
_entity.id
_entity.type
_entity.pdbx_description
1 polymer ?
#
loop_
_entity_poly.entity_id
_entity_poly.type
_entity_poly.pdbx_seq_one_letter_code
_entity_poly.pdbx_strand_id
1 'polypeptide(L)'
;MPGGGTGILKKALYSFRGVSDALGTNSRIMCSALATLPDYNNQAVLILNGPCRGQCKDINGATTGGQINISGTFDAIITAGIRFLILTHKPATAEVADVKTQIDKLAGETPA
;
A
#
# COMPACT_ATOMS: atom_id res chain seq x y z
N MET A 1 -23.64 14.09 14.60
CA MET A 1 -22.46 14.67 13.93
C MET A 1 -21.23 13.84 14.29
N PRO A 2 -20.17 13.86 13.46
CA PRO A 2 -19.84 13.00 12.32
C PRO A 2 -19.23 11.64 12.76
N GLY A 3 -19.40 10.51 12.06
CA GLY A 3 -18.73 10.24 10.79
C GLY A 3 -17.28 9.69 10.90
N GLY A 4 -16.84 9.23 12.09
CA GLY A 4 -15.43 8.89 12.35
C GLY A 4 -14.95 7.46 12.03
N GLY A 5 -15.84 6.51 11.69
CA GLY A 5 -15.46 5.09 11.59
C GLY A 5 -14.73 4.68 10.30
N THR A 6 -14.95 5.40 9.19
CA THR A 6 -14.47 4.98 7.85
C THR A 6 -13.04 5.47 7.53
N GLY A 7 -12.45 6.30 8.40
CA GLY A 7 -11.12 6.90 8.17
C GLY A 7 -9.95 6.06 8.71
N ILE A 8 -10.14 5.34 9.82
CA ILE A 8 -9.07 4.60 10.50
C ILE A 8 -8.68 3.34 9.72
N LEU A 9 -9.65 2.58 9.23
CA LEU A 9 -9.41 1.37 8.42
C LEU A 9 -8.70 1.69 7.09
N LYS A 10 -8.91 2.89 6.53
CA LYS A 10 -8.17 3.33 5.34
C LYS A 10 -6.71 3.64 5.67
N LYS A 11 -6.40 4.26 6.82
CA LYS A 11 -5.00 4.52 7.22
C LYS A 11 -4.26 3.27 7.70
N ALA A 12 -4.97 2.26 8.19
CA ALA A 12 -4.37 1.02 8.70
C ALA A 12 -3.86 0.06 7.60
N LEU A 13 -4.27 0.25 6.35
CA LEU A 13 -3.97 -0.68 5.25
C LEU A 13 -2.95 -0.15 4.23
N TYR A 14 -2.68 1.17 4.18
CA TYR A 14 -1.69 1.72 3.25
C TYR A 14 -0.82 2.82 3.88
N SER A 15 0.49 2.63 3.83
CA SER A 15 1.53 3.55 4.31
C SER A 15 1.68 4.78 3.42
N PHE A 16 1.48 4.62 2.12
CA PHE A 16 1.74 5.68 1.14
C PHE A 16 0.85 5.52 -0.09
N ARG A 17 0.49 6.66 -0.70
CA ARG A 17 -0.18 6.72 -1.99
C ARG A 17 0.65 7.59 -2.91
N GLY A 18 1.11 7.00 -4.01
CA GLY A 18 2.01 7.63 -4.97
C GLY A 18 1.48 7.60 -6.39
N VAL A 19 2.14 8.41 -7.23
CA VAL A 19 2.03 8.37 -8.69
C VAL A 19 3.43 8.18 -9.23
N SER A 20 3.59 7.31 -10.24
CA SER A 20 4.87 7.15 -10.90
C SER A 20 5.19 8.38 -11.75
N ASP A 21 6.39 8.91 -11.60
CA ASP A 21 6.80 10.17 -12.26
C ASP A 21 7.52 9.92 -13.58
N ALA A 22 8.13 8.76 -13.74
CA ALA A 22 8.94 8.41 -14.90
C ALA A 22 8.69 6.97 -15.35
N LEU A 23 9.18 6.65 -16.56
CA LEU A 23 9.22 5.28 -17.06
C LEU A 23 10.09 4.43 -16.13
N GLY A 24 9.49 3.43 -15.51
CA GLY A 24 10.18 2.42 -14.73
C GLY A 24 10.65 1.25 -15.59
N THR A 25 10.88 0.12 -14.93
CA THR A 25 11.04 -1.20 -15.57
C THR A 25 9.91 -2.11 -15.07
N ASN A 26 9.85 -3.36 -15.52
CA ASN A 26 8.90 -4.33 -14.98
C ASN A 26 9.13 -4.64 -13.49
N SER A 27 10.29 -4.31 -12.94
CA SER A 27 10.66 -4.55 -11.53
C SER A 27 10.94 -3.27 -10.74
N ARG A 28 10.70 -2.09 -11.33
CA ARG A 28 11.03 -0.81 -10.70
C ARG A 28 10.01 0.26 -11.02
N ILE A 29 9.57 0.97 -9.97
CA ILE A 29 8.69 2.13 -10.08
C ILE A 29 9.48 3.37 -9.71
N MET A 30 9.42 4.41 -10.54
CA MET A 30 10.04 5.71 -10.27
C MET A 30 9.00 6.64 -9.64
N CYS A 31 9.26 7.13 -8.44
CA CYS A 31 8.41 8.10 -7.75
C CYS A 31 9.26 9.02 -6.88
N SER A 32 9.53 10.22 -7.38
CA SER A 32 10.33 11.25 -6.74
C SER A 32 9.79 11.68 -5.37
N ALA A 33 8.48 11.56 -5.15
CA ALA A 33 7.85 11.85 -3.87
C ALA A 33 8.34 10.93 -2.73
N LEU A 34 8.92 9.76 -3.03
CA LEU A 34 9.53 8.87 -2.05
C LEU A 34 10.94 9.30 -1.61
N ALA A 35 11.58 10.25 -2.33
CA ALA A 35 12.95 10.66 -2.02
C ALA A 35 13.09 11.31 -0.63
N THR A 36 12.02 11.93 -0.12
CA THR A 36 11.97 12.60 1.19
C THR A 36 11.23 11.79 2.25
N LEU A 37 10.85 10.53 1.96
CA LEU A 37 10.06 9.67 2.82
C LEU A 37 10.91 8.55 3.44
N PRO A 38 10.47 7.98 4.58
CA PRO A 38 11.14 6.84 5.18
C PRO A 38 11.18 5.63 4.24
N ASP A 39 12.14 4.74 4.49
CA ASP A 39 12.30 3.50 3.71
C ASP A 39 11.09 2.57 3.91
N TYR A 40 10.52 2.10 2.80
CA TYR A 40 9.40 1.16 2.76
C TYR A 40 9.83 -0.26 2.34
N ASN A 41 11.11 -0.60 2.48
CA ASN A 41 11.60 -1.96 2.26
C ASN A 41 10.78 -3.00 3.06
N ASN A 42 10.54 -4.19 2.49
CA ASN A 42 9.68 -5.26 3.01
C ASN A 42 8.18 -4.92 3.15
N GLN A 43 7.73 -3.82 2.55
CA GLN A 43 6.30 -3.55 2.37
C GLN A 43 5.82 -4.07 1.02
N ALA A 44 4.52 -4.00 0.74
CA ALA A 44 3.97 -4.37 -0.56
C ALA A 44 3.52 -3.13 -1.33
N VAL A 45 3.54 -3.18 -2.65
CA VAL A 45 2.98 -2.14 -3.52
C VAL A 45 1.84 -2.72 -4.35
N LEU A 46 0.71 -2.02 -4.35
CA LEU A 46 -0.49 -2.33 -5.12
C LEU A 46 -0.70 -1.28 -6.22
N ILE A 47 -0.81 -1.73 -7.46
CA ILE A 47 -1.09 -0.86 -8.61
C ILE A 47 -2.60 -0.62 -8.75
N LEU A 48 -3.01 0.65 -8.81
CA LEU A 48 -4.43 1.04 -8.84
C LEU A 48 -4.99 1.24 -10.26
N ASN A 49 -4.13 1.52 -11.25
CA ASN A 49 -4.54 1.79 -12.63
C ASN A 49 -3.47 1.38 -13.66
N GLY A 50 -3.87 1.38 -14.93
CA GLY A 50 -3.00 1.00 -16.05
C GLY A 50 -2.90 -0.52 -16.28
N PRO A 51 -1.91 -0.98 -17.06
CA PRO A 51 -1.83 -2.36 -17.52
C PRO A 51 -1.57 -3.38 -16.40
N CYS A 52 -1.01 -2.93 -15.27
CA CYS A 52 -0.73 -3.77 -14.11
C CYS A 52 -1.77 -3.60 -12.98
N ARG A 53 -2.94 -3.02 -13.27
CA ARG A 53 -3.97 -2.75 -12.26
C ARG A 53 -4.36 -4.01 -11.50
N GLY A 54 -4.38 -3.90 -10.16
CA GLY A 54 -4.72 -4.99 -9.26
C GLY A 54 -3.52 -5.88 -8.88
N GLN A 55 -2.35 -5.67 -9.48
CA GLN A 55 -1.16 -6.42 -9.10
C GLN A 55 -0.57 -5.87 -7.79
N CYS A 56 -0.36 -6.78 -6.85
CA CYS A 56 0.33 -6.54 -5.59
C CYS A 56 1.67 -7.27 -5.62
N LYS A 57 2.76 -6.57 -5.27
CA LYS A 57 4.11 -7.15 -5.24
C LYS A 57 4.90 -6.61 -4.06
N ASP A 58 5.81 -7.42 -3.53
CA ASP A 58 6.66 -7.00 -2.41
C ASP A 58 7.77 -6.07 -2.88
N ILE A 59 8.08 -5.09 -2.04
CA ILE A 59 9.21 -4.19 -2.19
C ILE A 59 10.44 -4.90 -1.63
N ASN A 60 11.44 -5.09 -2.48
CA ASN A 60 12.74 -5.68 -2.12
C ASN A 60 13.85 -4.68 -2.45
N GLY A 61 14.27 -3.95 -1.43
CA GLY A 61 15.29 -2.93 -1.52
C GLY A 61 14.83 -1.60 -0.92
N ALA A 62 15.81 -0.72 -0.70
CA ALA A 62 15.54 0.61 -0.15
C ALA A 62 14.71 1.45 -1.13
N THR A 63 13.73 2.19 -0.60
CA THR A 63 12.96 3.18 -1.38
C THR A 63 13.54 4.59 -1.33
N THR A 64 14.65 4.76 -0.63
CA THR A 64 15.36 6.04 -0.48
C THR A 64 15.96 6.46 -1.82
N GLY A 65 15.63 7.67 -2.28
CA GLY A 65 16.03 8.17 -3.60
C GLY A 65 14.93 8.09 -4.68
N GLY A 66 13.69 7.80 -4.30
CA GLY A 66 12.54 7.95 -5.19
C GLY A 66 12.28 6.76 -6.11
N GLN A 67 12.68 5.57 -5.67
CA GLN A 67 12.67 4.36 -6.51
C GLN A 67 12.15 3.19 -5.69
N ILE A 68 11.21 2.44 -6.24
CA ILE A 68 10.69 1.25 -5.59
C ILE A 68 11.21 0.05 -6.36
N ASN A 69 12.04 -0.76 -5.72
CA ASN A 69 12.51 -2.02 -6.28
C ASN A 69 11.59 -3.15 -5.81
N ILE A 70 11.14 -3.97 -6.76
CA ILE A 70 10.15 -5.02 -6.53
C ILE A 70 10.86 -6.38 -6.48
N SER A 71 10.43 -7.29 -5.60
CA SER A 71 10.99 -8.64 -5.44
C SER A 71 10.79 -9.54 -6.66
N GLY A 72 9.86 -9.17 -7.55
CA GLY A 72 9.58 -9.84 -8.81
C GLY A 72 9.28 -8.83 -9.93
N THR A 73 8.64 -9.29 -10.99
CA THR A 73 8.20 -8.45 -12.10
C THR A 73 6.68 -8.27 -12.13
N PHE A 74 6.25 -7.10 -12.57
CA PHE A 74 4.91 -6.85 -13.09
C PHE A 74 4.79 -7.39 -14.52
N ASP A 75 3.56 -7.69 -14.94
CA ASP A 75 3.29 -8.22 -16.28
C ASP A 75 3.57 -7.21 -17.39
N ALA A 76 3.65 -5.91 -17.05
CA ALA A 76 4.04 -4.85 -17.98
C ALA A 76 4.95 -3.81 -17.32
N ILE A 77 5.55 -2.96 -18.14
CA ILE A 77 6.35 -1.82 -17.68
C ILE A 77 5.44 -0.80 -16.98
N ILE A 78 5.85 -0.33 -15.81
CA ILE A 78 5.18 0.77 -15.13
C ILE A 78 5.63 2.09 -15.76
N THR A 79 4.74 2.72 -16.52
CA THR A 79 4.96 4.02 -17.15
C THR A 79 4.69 5.17 -16.17
N ALA A 80 4.97 6.42 -16.56
CA ALA A 80 4.60 7.59 -15.78
C ALA A 80 3.06 7.75 -15.71
N GLY A 81 2.55 8.27 -14.59
CA GLY A 81 1.13 8.50 -14.34
C GLY A 81 0.37 7.33 -13.71
N ILE A 82 1.06 6.23 -13.38
CA ILE A 82 0.48 5.06 -12.71
C ILE A 82 0.37 5.36 -11.21
N ARG A 83 -0.85 5.27 -10.70
CA ARG A 83 -1.20 5.41 -9.29
C ARG A 83 -0.98 4.08 -8.58
N PHE A 84 -0.32 4.12 -7.45
CA PHE A 84 -0.05 2.96 -6.63
C PHE A 84 -0.22 3.26 -5.14
N LEU A 85 -0.37 2.21 -4.34
CA LEU A 85 -0.38 2.25 -2.89
C LEU A 85 0.76 1.40 -2.35
N ILE A 86 1.47 1.87 -1.34
CA ILE A 86 2.34 1.03 -0.53
C ILE A 86 1.54 0.57 0.67
N LEU A 87 1.41 -0.74 0.85
CA LEU A 87 0.67 -1.42 1.91
C LEU A 87 1.61 -1.82 3.04
N THR A 88 1.20 -1.55 4.28
CA THR A 88 1.92 -1.98 5.48
C THR A 88 1.75 -3.49 5.66
N HIS A 89 2.83 -4.26 5.51
CA HIS A 89 2.78 -5.74 5.59
C HIS A 89 2.47 -6.27 7.01
N LYS A 90 2.69 -5.47 8.05
CA LYS A 90 2.29 -5.78 9.43
C LYS A 90 1.39 -4.67 9.95
N PRO A 91 0.09 -4.90 10.21
CA PRO A 91 -0.66 -4.02 11.10
C PRO A 91 0.08 -3.96 12.42
N ALA A 92 0.23 -2.77 12.98
CA ALA A 92 0.72 -2.62 14.34
C ALA A 92 -0.13 -3.48 15.28
N THR A 93 0.45 -4.00 16.37
CA THR A 93 -0.29 -4.83 17.34
C THR A 93 -1.58 -4.14 17.83
N ALA A 94 -1.58 -2.80 17.88
CA ALA A 94 -2.75 -1.98 18.20
C ALA A 94 -3.86 -2.06 17.13
N GLU A 95 -3.50 -2.12 15.85
CA GLU A 95 -4.45 -2.29 14.75
C GLU A 95 -5.03 -3.70 14.74
N VAL A 96 -4.23 -4.72 15.06
CA VAL A 96 -4.73 -6.10 15.25
C VAL A 96 -5.70 -6.18 16.44
N ALA A 97 -5.39 -5.50 17.54
CA ALA A 97 -6.26 -5.45 18.71
C ALA A 97 -7.58 -4.72 18.44
N ASP A 98 -7.55 -3.65 17.66
CA ASP A 98 -8.75 -2.91 17.27
C ASP A 98 -9.62 -3.74 16.29
N VAL A 99 -9.00 -4.39 15.30
CA VAL A 99 -9.70 -5.33 14.39
C VAL A 99 -10.35 -6.47 15.17
N LYS A 100 -9.64 -7.07 16.13
CA LYS A 100 -10.19 -8.13 16.99
C LYS A 100 -11.40 -7.63 17.79
N THR A 101 -11.30 -6.43 18.36
CA THR A 101 -12.39 -5.81 19.12
C THR A 101 -13.62 -5.53 18.25
N GLN A 102 -13.43 -5.18 16.97
CA GLN A 102 -14.55 -4.97 16.03
C GLN A 102 -15.17 -6.29 15.57
N ILE A 103 -14.38 -7.35 15.36
CA ILE A 103 -14.87 -8.69 15.04
C ILE A 103 -15.71 -9.24 16.20
N ASP A 104 -15.26 -9.08 17.45
CA ASP A 104 -16.01 -9.54 18.63
C ASP A 104 -17.35 -8.81 18.79
N LYS A 105 -17.42 -7.52 18.41
CA LYS A 105 -18.69 -6.76 18.38
C LYS A 105 -19.66 -7.28 17.32
N LEU A 106 -19.16 -7.57 16.12
CA LEU A 106 -19.96 -8.13 15.01
C LEU A 106 -20.42 -9.57 15.32
N ALA A 107 -19.60 -10.36 16.02
CA ALA A 107 -19.95 -11.72 16.44
C ALA A 107 -20.94 -11.75 17.63
N GLY A 108 -20.98 -10.68 18.43
CA GLY A 108 -21.96 -10.50 19.51
C GLY A 108 -23.36 -10.10 19.03
N GLU A 109 -23.50 -9.57 17.81
CA GLU A 109 -24.78 -9.31 17.15
C GLU A 109 -25.30 -10.60 16.50
N THR A 110 -25.75 -11.56 17.31
CA THR A 110 -26.66 -12.59 16.81
C THR A 110 -27.99 -11.90 16.50
N PRO A 111 -28.52 -11.98 15.27
CA PRO A 111 -29.78 -11.34 14.94
C PRO A 111 -30.91 -12.00 15.74
N ALA A 112 -31.66 -11.17 16.47
CA ALA A 112 -32.97 -11.53 16.99
C ALA A 112 -34.01 -11.56 15.87
#